data_AF-A0A960R9I2-F1
#
_entry.id   AF-A0A960R9I2-F1
#
_cell.length_a   1.000
_cell.length_b   1.000
_cell.length_c   1.000
_cell.angle_alpha   90.00
_cell.angle_beta   90.00
_cell.angle_gamma   90.00
#
_symmetry.space_group_name_H-M   'P 1'
#
loop_
_entity.id
_entity.type
_entity.pdbx_description
1 polymer ?
#
loop_
_entity_poly.entity_id
_entity_poly.type
_entity_poly.pdbx_seq_one_letter_code
_entity_poly.pdbx_strand_id
1 'polypeptide(L)'
;MLKTLLAGAYWNYFLQNRYRILQRTRTTEAPSEDFETWDLPRLFSEIDARYRAALENAAALQQIPITDFESLLEKGTVPDRFRPTLYDFLANEALTFYTAAEQAGAAPQDAFGFDASSPALGTMAEFLAWKPESTDTESPKLRAIGLFQDLLRFHAADADASARVLIDLDRIEWAAGEATGDKADARAREQLAALLEAHGEEEAGAAVAGALAERLMASEEFVEARRIAKAAAEGHPKSVFSAACRNLVRQIETRELQISTEQVWNAAGPEIEITYRNVEAAHFRLVPREWAMSDRRWQTPENMDYDDLLAALKQEPVASWTSDLDKTEDYRRRTVRLPAPADQKPGFYLLLVSGSADFATEDNLLSAASLWVSPLALVTRQSPGGAEGFVLDAVSGEPIAGAVVETWTVDNNGRWSRDVLKKKTDAMGFFEEKAKDRGVIFLARHGDAAIASGQMHLWRGGEGHNDPVVTYLFTDRSIYRPGQTIRFKGIHAHADKEKNDYHTLSNKKLTILLRDVNGEEVGNVEVKTNERGGFSGAFTAPKGRVTGRMTITEGNHGSVSISMEEYKRPKFQVALDAPAISPKLGEAVALKGRADSYAGAPIDGAEVRWRVTREARWPGWLRWCGWFLPPT
;
A
#
# COMPACT_ATOMS: atom_id res chain seq x y z
N MET A 1 -33.08 16.05 12.40
CA MET A 1 -33.11 15.49 11.04
C MET A 1 -32.45 16.38 9.98
N LEU A 2 -33.03 17.51 9.55
CA LEU A 2 -32.43 18.36 8.48
C LEU A 2 -30.97 18.80 8.75
N LYS A 3 -30.64 19.11 10.01
CA LYS A 3 -29.27 19.44 10.43
C LYS A 3 -28.30 18.27 10.20
N THR A 4 -28.72 17.05 10.54
CA THR A 4 -27.95 15.81 10.34
C THR A 4 -27.78 15.47 8.87
N LEU A 5 -28.83 15.62 8.04
CA LEU A 5 -28.72 15.41 6.60
C LEU A 5 -27.71 16.37 5.96
N LEU A 6 -27.70 17.63 6.39
CA LEU A 6 -26.70 18.59 5.90
C LEU A 6 -25.29 18.26 6.40
N ALA A 7 -25.15 17.85 7.67
CA ALA A 7 -23.86 17.39 8.22
C ALA A 7 -23.32 16.19 7.43
N GLY A 8 -24.18 15.22 7.12
CA GLY A 8 -23.86 14.07 6.28
C GLY A 8 -23.51 14.46 4.84
N ALA A 9 -24.18 15.46 4.25
CA ALA A 9 -23.84 15.98 2.93
C ALA A 9 -22.44 16.61 2.91
N TYR A 10 -22.10 17.41 3.92
CA TYR A 10 -20.76 17.98 4.07
C TYR A 10 -19.69 16.90 4.29
N TRP A 11 -20.00 15.88 5.10
CA TRP A 11 -19.12 14.74 5.34
C TRP A 11 -18.87 13.93 4.06
N ASN A 12 -19.92 13.59 3.31
CA ASN A 12 -19.81 12.88 2.04
C ASN A 12 -19.05 13.68 0.99
N TYR A 13 -19.29 15.00 0.92
CA TYR A 13 -18.52 15.88 0.05
C TYR A 13 -17.02 15.85 0.40
N PHE A 14 -16.69 15.87 1.69
CA PHE A 14 -15.31 15.72 2.14
C PHE A 14 -14.71 14.37 1.71
N LEU A 15 -15.41 13.25 1.95
CA LEU A 15 -14.93 11.92 1.58
C LEU A 15 -14.64 11.81 0.07
N GLN A 16 -15.51 12.38 -0.77
CA GLN A 16 -15.33 12.40 -2.23
C GLN A 16 -14.19 13.32 -2.71
N ASN A 17 -13.85 14.35 -1.94
CA ASN A 17 -12.87 15.38 -2.32
C ASN A 17 -11.64 15.43 -1.40
N ARG A 18 -11.39 14.35 -0.65
CA ARG A 18 -10.40 14.29 0.44
C ARG A 18 -9.02 14.79 0.03
N TYR A 19 -8.47 14.30 -1.08
CA TYR A 19 -7.14 14.71 -1.58
C TYR A 19 -7.05 16.22 -1.81
N ARG A 20 -8.10 16.81 -2.39
CA ARG A 20 -8.15 18.25 -2.70
C ARG A 20 -8.27 19.10 -1.44
N ILE A 21 -9.09 18.66 -0.47
CA ILE A 21 -9.36 19.43 0.76
C ILE A 21 -8.16 19.37 1.71
N LEU A 22 -7.49 18.22 1.83
CA LEU A 22 -6.28 18.08 2.66
C LEU A 22 -5.11 18.96 2.18
N GLN A 23 -5.10 19.37 0.91
CA GLN A 23 -4.08 20.25 0.33
C GLN A 23 -4.39 21.74 0.47
N ARG A 24 -5.54 22.11 1.04
CA ARG A 24 -5.91 23.52 1.20
C ARG A 24 -5.13 24.17 2.34
N THR A 25 -4.60 25.37 2.07
CA THR A 25 -4.07 26.24 3.12
C THR A 25 -5.21 26.78 3.97
N ARG A 26 -5.04 26.75 5.30
CA ARG A 26 -5.98 27.32 6.26
C ARG A 26 -6.22 28.81 5.96
N THR A 27 -7.47 29.23 5.88
CA THR A 27 -7.83 30.63 5.60
C THR A 27 -8.27 31.33 6.88
N THR A 28 -7.94 32.63 7.00
CA THR A 28 -8.39 33.49 8.11
C THR A 28 -9.53 34.42 7.69
N GLU A 29 -10.03 34.29 6.47
CA GLU A 29 -11.10 35.11 5.92
C GLU A 29 -12.47 34.63 6.44
N ALA A 30 -13.46 35.54 6.41
CA ALA A 30 -14.82 35.21 6.79
C ALA A 30 -15.37 34.10 5.88
N PRO A 31 -16.19 33.17 6.42
CA PRO A 31 -16.68 32.03 5.66
C PRO A 31 -17.50 32.51 4.45
N SER A 32 -17.14 32.02 3.25
CA SER A 32 -17.99 32.19 2.08
C SER A 32 -19.26 31.32 2.23
N GLU A 33 -20.34 31.72 1.57
CA GLU A 33 -21.57 30.90 1.48
C GLU A 33 -21.33 29.58 0.72
N ASP A 34 -20.24 29.49 -0.04
CA ASP A 34 -19.84 28.31 -0.78
C ASP A 34 -18.97 27.38 0.07
N PHE A 35 -19.59 26.34 0.63
CA PHE A 35 -18.92 25.32 1.42
C PHE A 35 -17.82 24.57 0.66
N GLU A 36 -17.84 24.62 -0.68
CA GLU A 36 -16.79 24.03 -1.51
C GLU A 36 -15.45 24.74 -1.36
N THR A 37 -15.43 25.95 -0.80
CA THR A 37 -14.20 26.74 -0.57
C THR A 37 -13.62 26.58 0.83
N TRP A 38 -14.32 25.91 1.75
CA TRP A 38 -13.90 25.81 3.14
C TRP A 38 -12.62 24.98 3.30
N ASP A 39 -11.79 25.38 4.26
CA ASP A 39 -10.65 24.58 4.70
C ASP A 39 -11.09 23.43 5.62
N LEU A 40 -10.18 22.49 5.88
CA LEU A 40 -10.49 21.28 6.64
C LEU A 40 -11.00 21.58 8.07
N PRO A 41 -10.32 22.42 8.89
CA PRO A 41 -10.82 22.74 10.22
C PRO A 41 -12.20 23.40 10.21
N ARG A 42 -12.46 24.29 9.24
CA ARG A 42 -13.75 24.96 9.11
C ARG A 42 -14.86 23.97 8.76
N LEU A 43 -14.63 23.12 7.76
CA LEU A 43 -15.59 22.11 7.33
C LEU A 43 -15.97 21.18 8.48
N PHE A 44 -14.98 20.71 9.24
CA PHE A 44 -15.23 19.81 10.38
C PHE A 44 -15.94 20.52 11.53
N SER A 45 -15.60 21.78 11.81
CA SER A 45 -16.29 22.59 12.82
C SER A 45 -17.77 22.83 12.47
N GLU A 46 -18.09 23.05 11.19
CA GLU A 46 -19.49 23.19 10.75
C GLU A 46 -20.26 21.87 10.83
N ILE A 47 -19.62 20.74 10.49
CA ILE A 47 -20.20 19.41 10.66
C ILE A 47 -20.50 19.14 12.16
N ASP A 48 -19.53 19.38 13.05
CA ASP A 48 -19.71 19.28 14.52
C ASP A 48 -20.88 20.15 14.99
N ALA A 49 -20.92 21.42 14.60
CA ALA A 49 -21.97 22.35 15.00
C ALA A 49 -23.37 21.85 14.59
N ARG A 50 -23.51 21.25 13.40
CA ARG A 50 -24.79 20.69 12.95
C ARG A 50 -25.19 19.44 13.70
N TYR A 51 -24.27 18.52 13.99
CA TYR A 51 -24.57 17.34 14.79
C TYR A 51 -24.96 17.72 16.22
N ARG A 52 -24.21 18.61 16.88
CA ARG A 52 -24.56 19.13 18.21
C ARG A 52 -25.93 19.77 18.24
N ALA A 53 -26.21 20.64 17.27
CA ALA A 53 -27.50 21.32 17.18
C ALA A 53 -28.64 20.37 16.75
N ALA A 54 -28.35 19.18 16.22
CA ALA A 54 -29.33 18.14 15.95
C ALA A 54 -29.67 17.32 17.21
N LEU A 55 -28.73 17.23 18.16
CA LEU A 55 -28.83 16.43 19.39
C LEU A 55 -29.21 17.26 20.64
N GLU A 56 -29.37 18.57 20.50
CA GLU A 56 -29.62 19.53 21.59
C GLU A 56 -30.86 19.19 22.45
N ASN A 57 -31.91 18.62 21.85
CA ASN A 57 -33.14 18.23 22.56
C ASN A 57 -33.25 16.69 22.71
N ALA A 58 -32.23 16.07 23.31
CA ALA A 58 -32.14 14.63 23.48
C ALA A 58 -33.41 13.99 24.08
N ALA A 59 -33.98 14.58 25.14
CA ALA A 59 -35.16 14.04 25.82
C ALA A 59 -36.40 13.93 24.92
N ALA A 60 -36.60 14.87 23.98
CA ALA A 60 -37.69 14.78 23.00
C ALA A 60 -37.36 13.74 21.91
N LEU A 61 -36.12 13.72 21.43
CA LEU A 61 -35.67 12.78 20.38
C LEU A 61 -35.76 11.31 20.82
N GLN A 62 -35.49 11.05 22.09
CA GLN A 62 -35.58 9.73 22.72
C GLN A 62 -37.02 9.19 22.80
N GLN A 63 -38.03 10.05 22.66
CA GLN A 63 -39.44 9.64 22.67
C GLN A 63 -40.00 9.39 21.26
N ILE A 64 -39.23 9.70 20.22
CA ILE A 64 -39.67 9.62 18.82
C ILE A 64 -39.21 8.27 18.26
N PRO A 65 -40.11 7.33 17.93
CA PRO A 65 -39.74 6.08 17.27
C PRO A 65 -39.09 6.33 15.92
N ILE A 66 -38.04 5.57 15.59
CA ILE A 66 -37.40 5.68 14.28
C ILE A 66 -38.36 5.31 13.14
N THR A 67 -39.35 4.48 13.43
CA THR A 67 -40.39 4.05 12.49
C THR A 67 -41.24 5.19 11.95
N ASP A 68 -41.32 6.32 12.65
CA ASP A 68 -42.03 7.52 12.17
C ASP A 68 -41.32 8.16 10.96
N PHE A 69 -40.06 7.80 10.72
CA PHE A 69 -39.20 8.35 9.67
C PHE A 69 -38.89 7.34 8.54
N GLU A 70 -39.55 6.18 8.49
CA GLU A 70 -39.25 5.13 7.49
C GLU A 70 -39.29 5.61 6.04
N SER A 71 -40.18 6.55 5.70
CA SER A 71 -40.30 7.08 4.34
C SER A 71 -39.16 8.01 3.93
N LEU A 72 -38.36 8.48 4.90
CA LEU A 72 -37.26 9.42 4.70
C LEU A 72 -35.88 8.75 4.87
N LEU A 73 -35.84 7.50 5.30
CA LEU A 73 -34.62 6.76 5.60
C LEU A 73 -34.47 5.56 4.66
N GLU A 74 -33.25 5.33 4.19
CA GLU A 74 -32.93 4.09 3.48
C GLU A 74 -32.77 2.96 4.51
N LYS A 75 -33.64 1.94 4.45
CA LYS A 75 -33.61 0.83 5.41
C LYS A 75 -32.36 -0.03 5.18
N GLY A 76 -31.55 -0.16 6.24
CA GLY A 76 -30.46 -1.11 6.30
C GLY A 76 -30.94 -2.54 6.58
N THR A 77 -30.00 -3.46 6.80
CA THR A 77 -30.29 -4.84 7.17
C THR A 77 -30.53 -5.02 8.67
N VAL A 78 -29.93 -4.18 9.52
CA VAL A 78 -30.07 -4.26 10.99
C VAL A 78 -31.49 -3.84 11.41
N PRO A 79 -32.20 -4.64 12.22
CA PRO A 79 -33.55 -4.29 12.69
C PRO A 79 -33.60 -3.00 13.52
N ASP A 80 -34.70 -2.26 13.43
CA ASP A 80 -34.88 -0.98 14.13
C ASP A 80 -34.73 -1.08 15.65
N ARG A 81 -34.99 -2.24 16.26
CA ARG A 81 -34.84 -2.44 17.72
C ARG A 81 -33.40 -2.24 18.24
N PHE A 82 -32.41 -2.28 17.36
CA PHE A 82 -31.02 -1.97 17.70
C PHE A 82 -30.73 -0.46 17.74
N ARG A 83 -31.59 0.35 17.11
CA ARG A 83 -31.56 1.83 17.10
C ARG A 83 -33.00 2.36 17.08
N PRO A 84 -33.78 2.15 18.17
CA PRO A 84 -35.24 2.24 18.13
C PRO A 84 -35.79 3.66 17.98
N THR A 85 -35.01 4.69 18.25
CA THR A 85 -35.47 6.08 18.30
C THR A 85 -34.75 6.98 17.30
N LEU A 86 -35.34 8.14 17.04
CA LEU A 86 -34.68 9.19 16.27
C LEU A 86 -33.39 9.65 16.96
N TYR A 87 -33.32 9.63 18.30
CA TYR A 87 -32.08 9.94 19.01
C TYR A 87 -30.96 8.97 18.63
N ASP A 88 -31.25 7.66 18.60
CA ASP A 88 -30.27 6.62 18.26
C ASP A 88 -29.72 6.81 16.85
N PHE A 89 -30.60 7.04 15.88
CA PHE A 89 -30.18 7.33 14.52
C PHE A 89 -29.26 8.55 14.45
N LEU A 90 -29.68 9.69 15.01
CA LEU A 90 -28.90 10.93 14.91
C LEU A 90 -27.57 10.85 15.67
N ALA A 91 -27.53 10.14 16.80
CA ALA A 91 -26.32 9.95 17.59
C ALA A 91 -25.33 9.02 16.87
N ASN A 92 -25.82 7.95 16.23
CA ASN A 92 -24.97 7.05 15.43
C ASN A 92 -24.41 7.74 14.17
N GLU A 93 -25.21 8.58 13.50
CA GLU A 93 -24.69 9.42 12.41
C GLU A 93 -23.58 10.37 12.86
N ALA A 94 -23.72 10.95 14.06
CA ALA A 94 -22.68 11.78 14.65
C ALA A 94 -21.44 10.95 15.05
N LEU A 95 -21.63 9.74 15.59
CA LEU A 95 -20.53 8.82 15.92
C LEU A 95 -19.74 8.43 14.68
N THR A 96 -20.38 8.14 13.54
CA THR A 96 -19.67 7.88 12.26
C THR A 96 -18.71 9.00 11.90
N PHE A 97 -19.07 10.26 12.15
CA PHE A 97 -18.19 11.40 11.95
C PHE A 97 -17.09 11.49 13.03
N TYR A 98 -17.44 11.41 14.31
CA TYR A 98 -16.49 11.62 15.41
C TYR A 98 -15.46 10.48 15.58
N THR A 99 -15.81 9.28 15.15
CA THR A 99 -14.95 8.08 15.23
C THR A 99 -14.14 7.82 13.95
N ALA A 100 -14.31 8.65 12.91
CA ALA A 100 -13.61 8.49 11.65
C ALA A 100 -12.10 8.79 11.78
N ALA A 101 -11.26 7.96 11.15
CA ALA A 101 -9.80 8.14 11.14
C ALA A 101 -9.36 9.49 10.55
N GLU A 102 -10.16 10.06 9.64
CA GLU A 102 -9.90 11.36 9.03
C GLU A 102 -9.90 12.53 10.01
N GLN A 103 -10.48 12.36 11.21
CA GLN A 103 -10.38 13.33 12.30
C GLN A 103 -8.93 13.62 12.70
N ALA A 104 -8.02 12.64 12.54
CA ALA A 104 -6.60 12.82 12.80
C ALA A 104 -5.96 13.92 11.92
N GLY A 105 -6.48 14.15 10.71
CA GLY A 105 -5.95 15.16 9.78
C GLY A 105 -6.22 16.60 10.22
N ALA A 106 -7.21 16.82 11.09
CA ALA A 106 -7.59 18.13 11.63
C ALA A 106 -7.20 18.31 13.12
N ALA A 107 -6.58 17.29 13.73
CA ALA A 107 -6.34 17.25 15.16
C ALA A 107 -5.31 18.31 15.63
N PRO A 108 -5.55 18.97 16.79
CA PRO A 108 -4.57 19.88 17.38
C PRO A 108 -3.33 19.14 17.92
N GLN A 109 -2.28 19.89 18.28
CA GLN A 109 -1.03 19.27 18.78
C GLN A 109 -1.19 18.63 20.17
N ASP A 110 -2.14 19.12 20.96
CA ASP A 110 -2.55 18.60 22.27
C ASP A 110 -3.84 17.78 22.20
N ALA A 111 -4.12 17.17 21.04
CA ALA A 111 -5.31 16.36 20.83
C ALA A 111 -5.46 15.29 21.90
N PHE A 112 -6.67 15.18 22.44
CA PHE A 112 -6.99 14.18 23.45
C PHE A 112 -6.71 12.76 22.92
N GLY A 113 -6.11 11.93 23.77
CA GLY A 113 -5.86 10.52 23.51
C GLY A 113 -5.91 9.72 24.80
N PHE A 114 -6.05 8.40 24.68
CA PHE A 114 -6.06 7.49 25.81
C PHE A 114 -5.28 6.21 25.48
N ASP A 115 -4.81 5.52 26.51
CA ASP A 115 -4.07 4.26 26.37
C ASP A 115 -4.96 3.05 26.66
N ALA A 116 -4.40 1.85 26.46
CA ALA A 116 -5.07 0.58 26.71
C ALA A 116 -5.55 0.38 28.16
N SER A 117 -5.04 1.14 29.14
CA SER A 117 -5.47 1.11 30.55
C SER A 117 -6.66 2.04 30.85
N SER A 118 -7.06 2.87 29.90
CA SER A 118 -8.22 3.76 30.00
C SER A 118 -9.55 3.04 30.27
N PRO A 119 -10.48 3.64 31.06
CA PRO A 119 -11.86 3.17 31.16
C PRO A 119 -12.62 3.12 29.83
N ALA A 120 -12.11 3.73 28.76
CA ALA A 120 -12.62 3.55 27.39
C ALA A 120 -12.72 2.07 26.99
N LEU A 121 -11.77 1.24 27.44
CA LEU A 121 -11.73 -0.22 27.29
C LEU A 121 -12.04 -0.96 28.60
N GLY A 122 -12.69 -0.29 29.55
CA GLY A 122 -13.18 -0.90 30.78
C GLY A 122 -14.58 -1.48 30.63
N THR A 123 -15.11 -1.95 31.75
CA THR A 123 -16.51 -2.36 31.87
C THR A 123 -17.44 -1.17 31.57
N MET A 124 -18.69 -1.45 31.18
CA MET A 124 -19.69 -0.40 30.95
C MET A 124 -19.81 0.55 32.16
N ALA A 125 -19.75 0.02 33.38
CA ALA A 125 -19.84 0.82 34.61
C ALA A 125 -18.65 1.76 34.78
N GLU A 126 -17.41 1.28 34.57
CA GLU A 126 -16.21 2.11 34.61
C GLU A 126 -16.24 3.18 33.52
N PHE A 127 -16.65 2.82 32.31
CA PHE A 127 -16.77 3.76 31.19
C PHE A 127 -17.80 4.86 31.49
N LEU A 128 -18.97 4.52 32.03
CA LEU A 128 -20.01 5.49 32.39
C LEU A 128 -19.62 6.44 33.52
N ALA A 129 -18.78 5.97 34.45
CA ALA A 129 -18.26 6.77 35.56
C ALA A 129 -17.07 7.66 35.15
N TRP A 130 -16.39 7.31 34.05
CA TRP A 130 -15.20 8.02 33.60
C TRP A 130 -15.52 9.42 33.10
N LYS A 131 -14.72 10.40 33.57
CA LYS A 131 -14.75 11.78 33.12
C LYS A 131 -13.35 12.12 32.61
N PRO A 132 -13.09 12.03 31.30
CA PRO A 132 -11.77 12.31 30.76
C PRO A 132 -11.39 13.78 31.01
N GLU A 133 -10.19 14.00 31.54
CA GLU A 133 -9.61 15.34 31.66
C GLU A 133 -8.84 15.69 30.38
N SER A 134 -9.09 16.87 29.82
CA SER A 134 -8.43 17.32 28.59
C SER A 134 -8.47 18.84 28.47
N THR A 135 -7.42 19.42 27.87
CA THR A 135 -7.40 20.82 27.43
C THR A 135 -8.06 21.01 26.05
N ASP A 136 -8.15 19.94 25.26
CA ASP A 136 -8.82 19.92 23.96
C ASP A 136 -10.34 19.73 24.13
N THR A 137 -11.04 20.83 24.44
CA THR A 137 -12.49 20.82 24.70
C THR A 137 -13.35 20.58 23.45
N GLU A 138 -12.76 20.63 22.26
CA GLU A 138 -13.42 20.41 20.98
C GLU A 138 -13.07 19.04 20.37
N SER A 139 -12.39 18.17 21.14
CA SER A 139 -11.95 16.86 20.68
C SER A 139 -13.11 16.01 20.15
N PRO A 140 -13.04 15.52 18.89
CA PRO A 140 -13.96 14.54 18.35
C PRO A 140 -14.04 13.27 19.21
N LYS A 141 -12.92 12.84 19.80
CA LYS A 141 -12.87 11.67 20.69
C LYS A 141 -13.66 11.90 21.98
N LEU A 142 -13.57 13.09 22.58
CA LEU A 142 -14.40 13.43 23.75
C LEU A 142 -15.88 13.51 23.39
N ARG A 143 -16.21 14.01 22.19
CA ARG A 143 -17.60 13.99 21.68
C ARG A 143 -18.11 12.56 21.52
N ALA A 144 -17.32 11.68 20.91
CA ALA A 144 -17.64 10.26 20.79
C ALA A 144 -17.84 9.59 22.16
N ILE A 145 -16.93 9.80 23.12
CA ILE A 145 -17.07 9.27 24.49
C ILE A 145 -18.37 9.74 25.12
N GLY A 146 -18.67 11.04 25.05
CA GLY A 146 -19.91 11.60 25.58
C GLY A 146 -21.15 10.97 24.96
N LEU A 147 -21.18 10.82 23.63
CA LEU A 147 -22.31 10.20 22.93
C LEU A 147 -22.48 8.71 23.25
N PHE A 148 -21.39 7.94 23.30
CA PHE A 148 -21.46 6.54 23.75
C PHE A 148 -22.00 6.46 25.17
N GLN A 149 -21.52 7.31 26.08
CA GLN A 149 -22.03 7.34 27.45
C GLN A 149 -23.51 7.73 27.51
N ASP A 150 -23.96 8.71 26.73
CA ASP A 150 -25.36 9.14 26.72
C ASP A 150 -26.28 8.07 26.15
N LEU A 151 -25.89 7.40 25.07
CA LEU A 151 -26.61 6.26 24.50
C LEU A 151 -26.68 5.07 25.47
N LEU A 152 -25.57 4.72 26.13
CA LEU A 152 -25.54 3.64 27.13
C LEU A 152 -26.40 3.98 28.35
N ARG A 153 -26.43 5.24 28.81
CA ARG A 153 -27.32 5.69 29.89
C ARG A 153 -28.78 5.62 29.46
N PHE A 154 -29.08 6.01 28.22
CA PHE A 154 -30.44 6.00 27.69
C PHE A 154 -31.03 4.58 27.68
N HIS A 155 -30.27 3.59 27.18
CA HIS A 155 -30.71 2.19 27.11
C HIS A 155 -30.36 1.36 28.36
N ALA A 156 -29.91 1.98 29.46
CA ALA A 156 -29.49 1.26 30.67
C ALA A 156 -30.64 0.47 31.33
N ALA A 157 -31.87 0.97 31.23
CA ALA A 157 -33.05 0.39 31.86
C ALA A 157 -33.98 -0.36 30.88
N ASP A 158 -33.57 -0.49 29.62
CA ASP A 158 -34.38 -1.16 28.61
C ASP A 158 -34.53 -2.65 28.91
N ALA A 159 -35.75 -3.15 28.73
CA ALA A 159 -36.08 -4.56 28.88
C ALA A 159 -35.45 -5.41 27.76
N ASP A 160 -35.39 -4.88 26.54
CA ASP A 160 -34.62 -5.46 25.43
C ASP A 160 -33.22 -4.83 25.42
N ALA A 161 -32.20 -5.62 25.72
CA ALA A 161 -30.83 -5.13 25.79
C ALA A 161 -30.19 -4.92 24.40
N SER A 162 -30.89 -5.22 23.29
CA SER A 162 -30.35 -5.20 21.92
C SER A 162 -29.59 -3.92 21.59
N ALA A 163 -30.19 -2.75 21.82
CA ALA A 163 -29.55 -1.46 21.56
C ALA A 163 -28.32 -1.25 22.47
N ARG A 164 -28.48 -1.48 23.78
CA ARG A 164 -27.39 -1.33 24.76
C ARG A 164 -26.17 -2.20 24.43
N VAL A 165 -26.40 -3.47 24.08
CA VAL A 165 -25.33 -4.42 23.74
C VAL A 165 -24.59 -3.99 22.48
N LEU A 166 -25.32 -3.56 21.44
CA LEU A 166 -24.69 -3.11 20.19
C LEU A 166 -23.88 -1.82 20.39
N ILE A 167 -24.40 -0.88 21.18
CA ILE A 167 -23.68 0.36 21.52
C ILE A 167 -22.39 0.04 22.31
N ASP A 168 -22.46 -0.91 23.25
CA ASP A 168 -21.29 -1.29 24.04
C ASP A 168 -20.24 -2.02 23.20
N LEU A 169 -20.68 -2.87 22.26
CA LEU A 169 -19.82 -3.47 21.23
C LEU A 169 -19.12 -2.39 20.39
N ASP A 170 -19.88 -1.45 19.82
CA ASP A 170 -19.34 -0.37 18.98
C ASP A 170 -18.33 0.48 19.77
N ARG A 171 -18.60 0.76 21.05
CA ARG A 171 -17.66 1.44 21.96
C ARG A 171 -16.37 0.65 22.10
N ILE A 172 -16.44 -0.65 22.40
CA ILE A 172 -15.24 -1.48 22.64
C ILE A 172 -14.39 -1.55 21.37
N GLU A 173 -15.00 -1.79 20.22
CA GLU A 173 -14.31 -1.83 18.92
C GLU A 173 -13.62 -0.50 18.60
N TRP A 174 -14.35 0.61 18.74
CA TRP A 174 -13.80 1.95 18.54
C TRP A 174 -12.65 2.25 19.51
N ALA A 175 -12.86 2.01 20.81
CA ALA A 175 -11.85 2.28 21.83
C ALA A 175 -10.60 1.42 21.62
N ALA A 176 -10.73 0.19 21.12
CA ALA A 176 -9.60 -0.68 20.81
C ALA A 176 -8.79 -0.16 19.62
N GLY A 177 -9.45 0.41 18.61
CA GLY A 177 -8.80 1.03 17.46
C GLY A 177 -8.09 2.34 17.80
N GLU A 178 -8.61 3.11 18.77
CA GLU A 178 -8.06 4.41 19.15
C GLU A 178 -7.05 4.38 20.30
N ALA A 179 -7.09 3.33 21.15
CA ALA A 179 -6.23 3.23 22.31
C ALA A 179 -4.77 3.02 21.92
N THR A 180 -3.88 3.76 22.57
CA THR A 180 -2.44 3.56 22.42
C THR A 180 -1.94 2.41 23.29
N GLY A 181 -0.99 1.64 22.77
CA GLY A 181 -0.29 0.58 23.50
C GLY A 181 -0.74 -0.85 23.19
N ASP A 182 0.18 -1.79 23.36
CA ASP A 182 0.09 -3.16 22.82
C ASP A 182 -0.97 -4.05 23.50
N LYS A 183 -1.59 -3.57 24.60
CA LYS A 183 -2.61 -4.31 25.36
C LYS A 183 -4.04 -4.01 24.94
N ALA A 184 -4.26 -3.08 24.01
CA ALA A 184 -5.60 -2.64 23.61
C ALA A 184 -6.45 -3.82 23.11
N ASP A 185 -5.91 -4.66 22.23
CA ASP A 185 -6.62 -5.83 21.71
C ASP A 185 -6.94 -6.86 22.80
N ALA A 186 -5.97 -7.19 23.65
CA ALA A 186 -6.17 -8.15 24.74
C ALA A 186 -7.31 -7.71 25.66
N ARG A 187 -7.37 -6.40 25.98
CA ARG A 187 -8.42 -5.84 26.82
C ARG A 187 -9.77 -5.79 26.10
N ALA A 188 -9.79 -5.47 24.81
CA ALA A 188 -11.00 -5.53 24.00
C ALA A 188 -11.57 -6.95 23.98
N ARG A 189 -10.73 -7.97 23.75
CA ARG A 189 -11.15 -9.38 23.80
C ARG A 189 -11.71 -9.79 25.16
N GLU A 190 -11.10 -9.33 26.25
CA GLU A 190 -11.63 -9.55 27.61
C GLU A 190 -13.03 -8.94 27.77
N GLN A 191 -13.24 -7.68 27.35
CA GLN A 191 -14.54 -7.03 27.47
C GLN A 191 -15.60 -7.65 26.54
N LEU A 192 -15.23 -8.01 25.31
CA LEU A 192 -16.14 -8.70 24.38
C LEU A 192 -16.51 -10.09 24.88
N ALA A 193 -15.56 -10.82 25.49
CA ALA A 193 -15.84 -12.12 26.10
C ALA A 193 -16.83 -11.99 27.27
N ALA A 194 -16.65 -10.99 28.14
CA ALA A 194 -17.59 -10.71 29.24
C ALA A 194 -18.97 -10.29 28.72
N LEU A 195 -19.02 -9.46 27.66
CA LEU A 195 -20.28 -9.03 27.03
C LEU A 195 -21.01 -10.22 26.38
N LEU A 196 -20.25 -11.12 25.74
CA LEU A 196 -20.78 -12.36 25.17
C LEU A 196 -21.27 -13.34 26.23
N GLU A 197 -20.58 -13.46 27.37
CA GLU A 197 -21.03 -14.30 28.49
C GLU A 197 -22.37 -13.80 29.05
N ALA A 198 -22.54 -12.48 29.16
CA ALA A 198 -23.77 -11.88 29.68
C ALA A 198 -24.95 -11.94 28.70
N HIS A 199 -24.71 -11.82 27.38
CA HIS A 199 -25.74 -11.62 26.37
C HIS A 199 -25.71 -12.61 25.20
N GLY A 200 -24.97 -13.72 25.31
CA GLY A 200 -24.73 -14.67 24.22
C GLY A 200 -25.97 -15.45 23.75
N GLU A 201 -26.99 -15.57 24.59
CA GLU A 201 -28.29 -16.18 24.25
C GLU A 201 -29.25 -15.18 23.57
N GLU A 202 -28.89 -13.90 23.51
CA GLU A 202 -29.66 -12.86 22.85
C GLU A 202 -29.15 -12.65 21.42
N GLU A 203 -30.01 -12.16 20.52
CA GLU A 203 -29.61 -11.93 19.14
C GLU A 203 -28.43 -10.94 19.01
N ALA A 204 -28.34 -9.96 19.91
CA ALA A 204 -27.23 -9.02 19.96
C ALA A 204 -25.89 -9.72 20.29
N GLY A 205 -25.92 -10.82 21.04
CA GLY A 205 -24.77 -11.66 21.33
C GLY A 205 -24.11 -12.24 20.07
N ALA A 206 -24.86 -12.44 18.99
CA ALA A 206 -24.29 -12.86 17.71
C ALA A 206 -23.38 -11.81 17.06
N ALA A 207 -23.65 -10.52 17.26
CA ALA A 207 -22.76 -9.44 16.82
C ALA A 207 -21.44 -9.46 17.62
N VAL A 208 -21.55 -9.59 18.95
CA VAL A 208 -20.40 -9.65 19.87
C VAL A 208 -19.54 -10.88 19.58
N ALA A 209 -20.16 -12.04 19.37
CA ALA A 209 -19.47 -13.27 18.99
C ALA A 209 -18.69 -13.13 17.68
N GLY A 210 -19.27 -12.45 16.68
CA GLY A 210 -18.60 -12.16 15.41
C GLY A 210 -17.35 -11.31 15.60
N ALA A 211 -17.46 -10.18 16.31
CA ALA A 211 -16.33 -9.29 16.58
C ALA A 211 -15.22 -9.96 17.40
N LEU A 212 -15.58 -10.73 18.44
CA LEU A 212 -14.62 -11.49 19.23
C LEU A 212 -13.91 -12.57 18.37
N ALA A 213 -14.66 -13.29 17.53
CA ALA A 213 -14.10 -14.29 16.64
C ALA A 213 -13.14 -13.67 15.62
N GLU A 214 -13.43 -12.50 15.05
CA GLU A 214 -12.52 -11.77 14.14
C GLU A 214 -11.19 -11.44 14.82
N ARG A 215 -11.21 -10.95 16.06
CA ARG A 215 -9.99 -10.65 16.84
C ARG A 215 -9.19 -11.90 17.18
N LEU A 216 -9.87 -12.99 17.54
CA LEU A 216 -9.23 -14.29 17.77
C LEU A 216 -8.58 -14.84 16.49
N MET A 217 -9.21 -14.67 15.33
CA MET A 217 -8.61 -15.02 14.04
C MET A 217 -7.36 -14.19 13.74
N ALA A 218 -7.38 -12.88 14.01
CA ALA A 218 -6.22 -12.01 13.85
C ALA A 218 -5.04 -12.41 14.75
N SER A 219 -5.33 -13.06 15.90
CA SER A 219 -4.34 -13.63 16.83
C SER A 219 -3.99 -15.10 16.55
N GLU A 220 -4.43 -15.66 15.41
CA GLU A 220 -4.24 -17.06 15.03
C GLU A 220 -4.83 -18.09 16.02
N GLU A 221 -5.86 -17.69 16.79
CA GLU A 221 -6.63 -18.52 17.73
C GLU A 221 -7.89 -19.11 17.03
N PHE A 222 -7.69 -19.74 15.87
CA PHE A 222 -8.79 -20.15 14.98
C PHE A 222 -9.77 -21.17 15.57
N VAL A 223 -9.31 -22.08 16.43
CA VAL A 223 -10.17 -23.09 17.06
C VAL A 223 -11.25 -22.43 17.92
N GLU A 224 -10.85 -21.47 18.75
CA GLU A 224 -11.75 -20.75 19.63
C GLU A 224 -12.63 -19.77 18.85
N ALA A 225 -12.06 -19.06 17.88
CA ALA A 225 -12.82 -18.20 16.96
C ALA A 225 -13.95 -18.98 16.27
N ARG A 226 -13.62 -20.17 15.73
CA ARG A 226 -14.60 -21.06 15.09
C ARG A 226 -15.66 -21.51 16.07
N ARG A 227 -15.28 -21.91 17.29
CA ARG A 227 -16.22 -22.37 18.32
C ARG A 227 -17.27 -21.29 18.62
N ILE A 228 -16.81 -20.06 18.86
CA ILE A 228 -17.66 -18.91 19.19
C ILE A 228 -18.57 -18.54 18.02
N ALA A 229 -18.00 -18.33 16.83
CA ALA A 229 -18.77 -17.94 15.65
C ALA A 229 -19.79 -19.02 15.26
N LYS A 230 -19.43 -20.31 15.36
CA LYS A 230 -20.35 -21.42 15.06
C LYS A 230 -21.51 -21.46 16.03
N ALA A 231 -21.25 -21.34 17.33
CA ALA A 231 -22.31 -21.33 18.35
C ALA A 231 -23.31 -20.19 18.12
N ALA A 232 -22.82 -18.97 17.85
CA ALA A 232 -23.68 -17.82 17.54
C ALA A 232 -24.50 -18.01 16.25
N ALA A 233 -23.88 -18.54 15.21
CA ALA A 233 -24.55 -18.81 13.93
C ALA A 233 -25.69 -19.83 14.04
N GLU A 234 -25.53 -20.84 14.90
CA GLU A 234 -26.51 -21.90 15.16
C GLU A 234 -27.61 -21.46 16.14
N GLY A 235 -27.27 -20.66 17.16
CA GLY A 235 -28.22 -20.12 18.14
C GLY A 235 -29.18 -19.09 17.54
N HIS A 236 -28.72 -18.27 16.60
CA HIS A 236 -29.51 -17.19 15.98
C HIS A 236 -29.55 -17.27 14.45
N PRO A 237 -30.07 -18.35 13.82
CA PRO A 237 -29.88 -18.62 12.40
C PRO A 237 -30.45 -17.53 11.47
N LYS A 238 -31.52 -16.85 11.91
CA LYS A 238 -32.20 -15.76 11.17
C LYS A 238 -31.64 -14.37 11.45
N SER A 239 -30.72 -14.24 12.41
CA SER A 239 -30.09 -12.95 12.70
C SER A 239 -29.21 -12.50 11.54
N VAL A 240 -29.18 -11.19 11.33
CA VAL A 240 -28.31 -10.54 10.35
C VAL A 240 -26.83 -10.69 10.73
N PHE A 241 -26.52 -10.76 12.02
CA PHE A 241 -25.15 -10.91 12.55
C PHE A 241 -24.64 -12.35 12.40
N SER A 242 -25.53 -13.34 12.44
CA SER A 242 -25.17 -14.74 12.21
C SER A 242 -24.66 -15.02 10.80
N ALA A 243 -24.99 -14.17 9.81
CA ALA A 243 -24.41 -14.28 8.48
C ALA A 243 -22.89 -14.03 8.50
N ALA A 244 -22.43 -13.01 9.24
CA ALA A 244 -21.01 -12.74 9.42
C ALA A 244 -20.33 -13.91 10.14
N CYS A 245 -20.91 -14.42 11.22
CA CYS A 245 -20.40 -15.59 11.94
C CYS A 245 -20.25 -16.83 11.04
N ARG A 246 -21.25 -17.12 10.18
CA ARG A 246 -21.16 -18.22 9.21
C ARG A 246 -20.02 -18.01 8.20
N ASN A 247 -19.80 -16.77 7.77
CA ASN A 247 -18.69 -16.45 6.87
C ASN A 247 -17.34 -16.66 7.54
N LEU A 248 -17.18 -16.28 8.82
CA LEU A 248 -15.97 -16.55 9.61
C LEU A 248 -15.70 -18.05 9.74
N VAL A 249 -16.72 -18.85 10.08
CA VAL A 249 -16.60 -20.31 10.15
C VAL A 249 -16.14 -20.88 8.80
N ARG A 250 -16.78 -20.46 7.69
CA ARG A 250 -16.37 -20.88 6.34
C ARG A 250 -14.92 -20.48 6.03
N GLN A 251 -14.50 -19.28 6.39
CA GLN A 251 -13.13 -18.79 6.16
C GLN A 251 -12.09 -19.60 6.94
N ILE A 252 -12.39 -19.99 8.18
CA ILE A 252 -11.53 -20.84 9.01
C ILE A 252 -11.45 -22.27 8.45
N GLU A 253 -12.60 -22.83 8.04
CA GLU A 253 -12.71 -24.19 7.51
C GLU A 253 -12.32 -24.31 6.03
N THR A 254 -12.04 -23.20 5.34
CA THR A 254 -11.66 -23.22 3.92
C THR A 254 -10.42 -24.08 3.72
N ARG A 255 -10.53 -25.02 2.78
CA ARG A 255 -9.42 -25.88 2.35
C ARG A 255 -8.46 -25.06 1.49
N GLU A 256 -7.16 -25.20 1.72
CA GLU A 256 -6.10 -24.51 0.98
C GLU A 256 -5.02 -25.52 0.60
N LEU A 257 -4.57 -25.48 -0.64
CA LEU A 257 -3.47 -26.28 -1.16
C LEU A 257 -2.81 -25.52 -2.31
N GLN A 258 -1.55 -25.18 -2.11
CA GLN A 258 -0.73 -24.49 -3.09
C GLN A 258 0.66 -25.14 -3.12
N ILE A 259 1.26 -25.18 -4.31
CA ILE A 259 2.63 -25.66 -4.49
C ILE A 259 3.54 -24.57 -5.04
N SER A 260 4.82 -24.66 -4.71
CA SER A 260 5.91 -23.97 -5.36
C SER A 260 7.08 -24.95 -5.51
N THR A 261 7.89 -24.78 -6.54
CA THR A 261 9.08 -25.60 -6.78
C THR A 261 10.06 -24.83 -7.65
N GLU A 262 11.31 -25.26 -7.71
CA GLU A 262 12.30 -24.66 -8.58
C GLU A 262 11.89 -24.80 -10.05
N GLN A 263 12.13 -23.75 -10.85
CA GLN A 263 11.86 -23.76 -12.28
C GLN A 263 12.66 -24.84 -13.03
N VAL A 264 13.75 -25.33 -12.44
CA VAL A 264 14.63 -26.36 -13.01
C VAL A 264 14.92 -27.43 -11.98
N TRP A 265 14.47 -28.65 -12.26
CA TRP A 265 14.81 -29.86 -11.55
C TRP A 265 16.07 -30.48 -12.15
N ASN A 266 17.08 -30.65 -11.32
CA ASN A 266 18.38 -31.22 -11.69
C ASN A 266 18.89 -32.16 -10.59
N ALA A 267 20.11 -32.68 -10.73
CA ALA A 267 20.69 -33.64 -9.79
C ALA A 267 21.06 -33.05 -8.40
N ALA A 268 20.87 -31.74 -8.17
CA ALA A 268 21.11 -31.12 -6.87
C ALA A 268 20.04 -31.44 -5.82
N GLY A 269 18.90 -32.02 -6.22
CA GLY A 269 17.80 -32.38 -5.32
C GLY A 269 16.80 -31.23 -5.10
N PRO A 270 16.03 -30.86 -6.13
CA PRO A 270 14.97 -29.86 -6.02
C PRO A 270 13.87 -30.28 -5.04
N GLU A 271 13.16 -29.30 -4.50
CA GLU A 271 12.10 -29.50 -3.52
C GLU A 271 10.75 -28.97 -4.05
N ILE A 272 9.68 -29.62 -3.60
CA ILE A 272 8.32 -29.14 -3.78
C ILE A 272 7.88 -28.60 -2.43
N GLU A 273 7.71 -27.28 -2.36
CA GLU A 273 7.13 -26.61 -1.21
C GLU A 273 5.62 -26.65 -1.33
N ILE A 274 4.95 -27.25 -0.34
CA ILE A 274 3.49 -27.36 -0.25
C ILE A 274 3.04 -26.47 0.89
N THR A 275 2.18 -25.50 0.57
CA THR A 275 1.49 -24.68 1.56
C THR A 275 0.03 -25.12 1.61
N TYR A 276 -0.45 -25.53 2.79
CA TYR A 276 -1.77 -26.15 2.92
C TYR A 276 -2.47 -25.82 4.24
N ARG A 277 -3.79 -26.02 4.23
CA ARG A 277 -4.68 -25.96 5.40
C ARG A 277 -5.96 -26.76 5.14
N ASN A 278 -6.44 -27.52 6.13
CA ASN A 278 -7.65 -28.35 6.09
C ASN A 278 -7.65 -29.39 4.96
N VAL A 279 -6.47 -29.95 4.67
CA VAL A 279 -6.25 -30.98 3.65
C VAL A 279 -5.33 -32.04 4.25
N GLU A 280 -5.65 -33.32 4.05
CA GLU A 280 -4.91 -34.46 4.64
C GLU A 280 -3.99 -35.16 3.64
N ALA A 281 -4.10 -34.85 2.34
CA ALA A 281 -3.24 -35.43 1.31
C ALA A 281 -3.06 -34.49 0.11
N ALA A 282 -1.89 -34.56 -0.51
CA ALA A 282 -1.61 -33.94 -1.80
C ALA A 282 -1.29 -35.03 -2.83
N HIS A 283 -2.08 -35.07 -3.90
CA HIS A 283 -1.90 -36.00 -5.01
C HIS A 283 -1.21 -35.29 -6.17
N PHE A 284 -0.15 -35.88 -6.70
CA PHE A 284 0.68 -35.27 -7.74
C PHE A 284 0.60 -36.04 -9.05
N ARG A 285 0.60 -35.31 -10.16
CA ARG A 285 0.80 -35.83 -11.53
C ARG A 285 1.84 -34.97 -12.22
N LEU A 286 2.92 -35.59 -12.69
CA LEU A 286 3.91 -34.93 -13.55
C LEU A 286 3.58 -35.27 -15.01
N VAL A 287 3.20 -34.26 -15.78
CA VAL A 287 2.75 -34.40 -17.17
C VAL A 287 3.78 -33.79 -18.11
N PRO A 288 4.30 -34.53 -19.10
CA PRO A 288 5.23 -33.97 -20.08
C PRO A 288 4.48 -32.97 -20.98
N ARG A 289 5.12 -31.84 -21.28
CA ARG A 289 4.57 -30.83 -22.19
C ARG A 289 5.64 -30.41 -23.19
N GLU A 290 5.27 -30.28 -24.45
CA GLU A 290 6.16 -29.65 -25.42
C GLU A 290 6.33 -28.16 -25.07
N TRP A 291 7.57 -27.71 -24.94
CA TRP A 291 7.83 -26.28 -24.82
C TRP A 291 7.66 -25.63 -26.20
N ALA A 292 6.47 -25.08 -26.44
CA ALA A 292 6.10 -24.43 -27.68
C ALA A 292 5.30 -23.15 -27.39
N MET A 293 5.65 -22.05 -28.05
CA MET A 293 4.93 -20.78 -27.90
C MET A 293 3.46 -20.93 -28.27
N SER A 294 2.59 -20.36 -27.45
CA SER A 294 1.16 -20.31 -27.72
C SER A 294 0.85 -19.34 -28.87
N ASP A 295 -0.20 -19.64 -29.64
CA ASP A 295 -0.77 -18.68 -30.62
C ASP A 295 -1.47 -17.50 -29.91
N ARG A 296 -1.72 -17.61 -28.60
CA ARG A 296 -2.31 -16.56 -27.77
C ARG A 296 -1.31 -15.41 -27.56
N ARG A 297 -1.81 -14.18 -27.64
CA ARG A 297 -1.00 -12.96 -27.45
C ARG A 297 -0.45 -12.89 -26.03
N TRP A 298 0.81 -12.49 -25.89
CA TRP A 298 1.53 -12.26 -24.63
C TRP A 298 1.69 -13.49 -23.72
N GLN A 299 1.32 -14.69 -24.18
CA GLN A 299 1.52 -15.92 -23.42
C GLN A 299 2.84 -16.60 -23.78
N THR A 300 3.49 -17.15 -22.76
CA THR A 300 4.66 -18.03 -22.88
C THR A 300 4.27 -19.42 -22.35
N PRO A 301 5.04 -20.48 -22.65
CA PRO A 301 4.73 -21.83 -22.17
C PRO A 301 4.71 -21.96 -20.64
N GLU A 302 5.41 -21.08 -19.93
CA GLU A 302 5.44 -21.00 -18.48
C GLU A 302 4.16 -20.37 -17.89
N ASN A 303 3.47 -19.52 -18.67
CA ASN A 303 2.23 -18.86 -18.27
C ASN A 303 1.06 -19.82 -18.43
N MET A 304 0.69 -20.52 -17.35
CA MET A 304 -0.47 -21.41 -17.35
C MET A 304 -1.77 -20.67 -17.05
N ASP A 305 -2.81 -20.99 -17.81
CA ASP A 305 -4.18 -20.65 -17.46
C ASP A 305 -4.99 -21.91 -17.07
N TYR A 306 -6.26 -21.71 -16.72
CA TYR A 306 -7.12 -22.81 -16.30
C TYR A 306 -7.39 -23.81 -17.43
N ASP A 307 -7.45 -23.38 -18.69
CA ASP A 307 -7.65 -24.28 -19.84
C ASP A 307 -6.44 -25.22 -20.01
N ASP A 308 -5.23 -24.68 -19.85
CA ASP A 308 -3.98 -25.44 -19.88
C ASP A 308 -3.95 -26.52 -18.78
N LEU A 309 -4.41 -26.19 -17.57
CA LEU A 309 -4.56 -27.14 -16.48
C LEU A 309 -5.56 -28.25 -16.85
N LEU A 310 -6.73 -27.89 -17.38
CA LEU A 310 -7.75 -28.84 -17.83
C LEU A 310 -7.27 -29.74 -18.97
N ALA A 311 -6.45 -29.22 -19.88
CA ALA A 311 -5.83 -30.00 -20.95
C ALA A 311 -4.77 -30.97 -20.41
N ALA A 312 -3.97 -30.54 -19.42
CA ALA A 312 -2.99 -31.38 -18.77
C ALA A 312 -3.62 -32.54 -17.99
N LEU A 313 -4.78 -32.33 -17.37
CA LEU A 313 -5.54 -33.39 -16.67
C LEU A 313 -5.96 -34.56 -17.57
N LYS A 314 -6.04 -34.35 -18.90
CA LYS A 314 -6.41 -35.38 -19.88
C LYS A 314 -5.22 -36.16 -20.43
N GLN A 315 -4.00 -35.76 -20.09
CA GLN A 315 -2.77 -36.39 -20.56
C GLN A 315 -2.31 -37.47 -19.59
N GLU A 316 -1.59 -38.46 -20.12
CA GLU A 316 -1.00 -39.51 -19.30
C GLU A 316 0.23 -38.97 -18.55
N PRO A 317 0.26 -39.04 -17.21
CA PRO A 317 1.39 -38.57 -16.45
C PRO A 317 2.57 -39.54 -16.57
N VAL A 318 3.80 -39.00 -16.61
CA VAL A 318 5.03 -39.81 -16.55
C VAL A 318 5.34 -40.28 -15.12
N ALA A 319 4.81 -39.57 -14.12
CA ALA A 319 4.91 -39.94 -12.72
C ALA A 319 3.66 -39.51 -11.96
N SER A 320 3.24 -40.31 -10.99
CA SER A 320 2.15 -39.98 -10.07
C SER A 320 2.48 -40.51 -8.69
N TRP A 321 2.25 -39.70 -7.68
CA TRP A 321 2.48 -40.07 -6.28
C TRP A 321 1.53 -39.29 -5.37
N THR A 322 1.52 -39.66 -4.10
CA THR A 322 0.73 -38.99 -3.07
C THR A 322 1.62 -38.74 -1.88
N SER A 323 1.42 -37.59 -1.24
CA SER A 323 1.99 -37.30 0.08
C SER A 323 0.86 -37.12 1.07
N ASP A 324 0.96 -37.82 2.18
CA ASP A 324 0.12 -37.54 3.35
C ASP A 324 0.56 -36.19 3.95
N LEU A 325 -0.41 -35.44 4.46
CA LEU A 325 -0.21 -34.13 5.10
C LEU A 325 -0.78 -34.17 6.51
N ASP A 326 -0.07 -33.57 7.45
CA ASP A 326 -0.50 -33.54 8.86
C ASP A 326 -1.79 -32.74 9.02
N LYS A 327 -2.76 -33.30 9.76
CA LYS A 327 -4.06 -32.64 10.01
C LYS A 327 -3.90 -31.28 10.68
N THR A 328 -4.53 -30.25 10.13
CA THR A 328 -4.57 -28.89 10.71
C THR A 328 -5.79 -28.72 11.60
N GLU A 329 -5.88 -29.48 12.70
CA GLU A 329 -7.00 -29.35 13.67
C GLU A 329 -7.05 -27.96 14.33
N ASP A 330 -5.91 -27.26 14.34
CA ASP A 330 -5.75 -25.88 14.77
C ASP A 330 -6.15 -24.84 13.71
N TYR A 331 -6.53 -25.29 12.51
CA TYR A 331 -6.81 -24.46 11.32
C TYR A 331 -5.67 -23.51 10.93
N ARG A 332 -4.43 -23.81 11.34
CA ARG A 332 -3.26 -23.02 10.96
C ARG A 332 -2.72 -23.50 9.61
N ARG A 333 -2.31 -22.54 8.78
CA ARG A 333 -1.58 -22.83 7.54
C ARG A 333 -0.23 -23.45 7.89
N ARG A 334 0.16 -24.48 7.15
CA ARG A 334 1.48 -25.11 7.28
C ARG A 334 2.18 -25.18 5.93
N THR A 335 3.50 -25.20 6.00
CA THR A 335 4.36 -25.37 4.83
C THR A 335 5.28 -26.56 5.07
N VAL A 336 5.30 -27.49 4.12
CA VAL A 336 6.20 -28.65 4.13
C VAL A 336 6.99 -28.69 2.83
N ARG A 337 8.20 -29.24 2.88
CA ARG A 337 9.05 -29.42 1.70
C ARG A 337 9.24 -30.90 1.46
N LEU A 338 8.96 -31.32 0.23
CA LEU A 338 9.11 -32.70 -0.20
C LEU A 338 10.18 -32.78 -1.28
N PRO A 339 11.00 -33.84 -1.32
CA PRO A 339 11.93 -34.04 -2.43
C PRO A 339 11.15 -34.24 -3.73
N ALA A 340 11.59 -33.62 -4.82
CA ALA A 340 11.02 -33.90 -6.13
C ALA A 340 11.49 -35.27 -6.68
N PRO A 341 10.72 -35.92 -7.57
CA PRO A 341 11.15 -37.15 -8.23
C PRO A 341 12.43 -36.96 -9.06
N ALA A 342 13.46 -37.78 -8.81
CA ALA A 342 14.78 -37.64 -9.43
C ALA A 342 14.93 -38.34 -10.80
N ASP A 343 14.10 -39.34 -11.12
CA ASP A 343 14.31 -40.25 -12.27
C ASP A 343 13.64 -39.79 -13.59
N GLN A 344 13.38 -38.49 -13.72
CA GLN A 344 12.66 -37.95 -14.88
C GLN A 344 13.61 -37.65 -16.04
N LYS A 345 13.19 -37.93 -17.27
CA LYS A 345 13.98 -37.59 -18.46
C LYS A 345 14.03 -36.07 -18.64
N PRO A 346 15.11 -35.52 -19.22
CA PRO A 346 15.15 -34.10 -19.55
C PRO A 346 13.95 -33.67 -20.42
N GLY A 347 13.34 -32.54 -20.09
CA GLY A 347 12.12 -32.08 -20.74
C GLY A 347 11.42 -30.95 -19.99
N PHE A 348 10.33 -30.46 -20.58
CA PHE A 348 9.43 -29.49 -19.96
C PHE A 348 8.18 -30.20 -19.44
N TYR A 349 7.76 -29.87 -18.24
CA TYR A 349 6.70 -30.58 -17.54
C TYR A 349 5.73 -29.62 -16.86
N LEU A 350 4.51 -30.10 -16.66
CA LEU A 350 3.54 -29.54 -15.73
C LEU A 350 3.43 -30.45 -14.52
N LEU A 351 3.75 -29.92 -13.35
CA LEU A 351 3.48 -30.56 -12.06
C LEU A 351 2.09 -30.15 -11.61
N LEU A 352 1.13 -31.08 -11.68
CA LEU A 352 -0.22 -30.88 -11.18
C LEU A 352 -0.30 -31.39 -9.74
N VAL A 353 -0.99 -30.65 -8.88
CA VAL A 353 -1.33 -31.07 -7.52
C VAL A 353 -2.84 -31.03 -7.32
N SER A 354 -3.36 -32.01 -6.60
CA SER A 354 -4.77 -32.08 -6.23
C SER A 354 -4.99 -32.47 -4.77
N GLY A 355 -6.05 -31.93 -4.17
CA GLY A 355 -6.55 -32.39 -2.87
C GLY A 355 -7.37 -33.69 -2.93
N SER A 356 -7.72 -34.17 -4.14
CA SER A 356 -8.46 -35.42 -4.36
C SER A 356 -7.73 -36.34 -5.34
N ALA A 357 -7.74 -37.64 -5.07
CA ALA A 357 -7.03 -38.65 -5.85
C ALA A 357 -7.53 -38.77 -7.31
N ASP A 358 -8.79 -38.40 -7.56
CA ASP A 358 -9.40 -38.44 -8.88
C ASP A 358 -9.09 -37.20 -9.74
N PHE A 359 -8.52 -36.14 -9.15
CA PHE A 359 -8.30 -34.85 -9.79
C PHE A 359 -9.59 -34.25 -10.38
N ALA A 360 -10.72 -34.43 -9.69
CA ALA A 360 -11.99 -33.81 -10.07
C ALA A 360 -11.85 -32.28 -10.24
N THR A 361 -12.58 -31.69 -11.19
CA THR A 361 -12.55 -30.24 -11.45
C THR A 361 -13.57 -29.46 -10.62
N GLU A 362 -14.50 -30.15 -9.97
CA GLU A 362 -15.53 -29.58 -9.11
C GLU A 362 -15.26 -29.96 -7.65
N ASP A 363 -15.53 -29.03 -6.73
CA ASP A 363 -15.32 -29.17 -5.27
C ASP A 363 -13.95 -29.74 -4.87
N ASN A 364 -12.90 -29.32 -5.60
CA ASN A 364 -11.55 -29.81 -5.40
C ASN A 364 -10.54 -28.65 -5.42
N LEU A 365 -9.39 -28.89 -4.79
CA LEU A 365 -8.24 -28.02 -4.88
C LEU A 365 -7.34 -28.53 -6.00
N LEU A 366 -7.14 -27.71 -7.02
CA LEU A 366 -6.26 -28.00 -8.14
C LEU A 366 -5.29 -26.84 -8.32
N SER A 367 -4.01 -27.16 -8.43
CA SER A 367 -2.95 -26.19 -8.74
C SER A 367 -1.93 -26.85 -9.65
N ALA A 368 -1.13 -26.03 -10.33
CA ALA A 368 -0.10 -26.50 -11.23
C ALA A 368 1.11 -25.56 -11.23
N ALA A 369 2.28 -26.14 -11.47
CA ALA A 369 3.52 -25.42 -11.73
C ALA A 369 4.17 -25.95 -13.02
N SER A 370 4.75 -25.06 -13.82
CA SER A 370 5.57 -25.43 -14.97
C SER A 370 7.04 -25.51 -14.55
N LEU A 371 7.75 -26.52 -15.04
CA LEU A 371 9.15 -26.74 -14.69
C LEU A 371 9.91 -27.45 -15.80
N TRP A 372 11.23 -27.27 -15.78
CA TRP A 372 12.18 -28.02 -16.60
C TRP A 372 12.81 -29.13 -15.78
N VAL A 373 12.92 -30.34 -16.32
CA VAL A 373 13.92 -31.30 -15.87
C VAL A 373 15.11 -31.13 -16.81
N SER A 374 16.25 -30.64 -16.30
CA SER A 374 17.39 -30.32 -17.15
C SER A 374 18.71 -30.29 -16.37
N PRO A 375 19.80 -30.88 -16.90
CA PRO A 375 21.14 -30.67 -16.35
C PRO A 375 21.71 -29.29 -16.72
N LEU A 376 21.00 -28.47 -17.52
CA LEU A 376 21.49 -27.17 -17.98
C LEU A 376 21.08 -26.05 -17.03
N ALA A 377 21.98 -25.08 -16.85
CA ALA A 377 21.67 -23.76 -16.31
C ALA A 377 21.83 -22.71 -17.41
N LEU A 378 20.90 -21.75 -17.45
CA LEU A 378 20.92 -20.64 -18.39
C LEU A 378 20.92 -19.33 -17.62
N VAL A 379 22.06 -18.64 -17.65
CA VAL A 379 22.24 -17.34 -17.00
C VAL A 379 22.25 -16.27 -18.06
N THR A 380 21.34 -15.29 -17.96
CA THR A 380 21.19 -14.23 -18.95
C THR A 380 21.19 -12.85 -18.30
N ARG A 381 21.76 -11.86 -18.98
CA ARG A 381 21.66 -10.45 -18.60
C ARG A 381 21.43 -9.56 -19.80
N GLN A 382 20.77 -8.44 -19.56
CA GLN A 382 20.68 -7.34 -20.52
C GLN A 382 21.96 -6.49 -20.46
N SER A 383 22.42 -6.05 -21.62
CA SER A 383 23.55 -5.14 -21.79
C SER A 383 23.17 -4.00 -22.76
N PRO A 384 23.89 -2.86 -22.79
CA PRO A 384 23.57 -1.77 -23.72
C PRO A 384 23.52 -2.20 -25.20
N GLY A 385 24.31 -3.22 -25.56
CA GLY A 385 24.35 -3.80 -26.91
C GLY A 385 23.29 -4.88 -27.18
N GLY A 386 22.48 -5.26 -26.19
CA GLY A 386 21.45 -6.30 -26.30
C GLY A 386 21.34 -7.19 -25.07
N ALA A 387 21.57 -8.50 -25.24
CA ALA A 387 21.68 -9.45 -24.14
C ALA A 387 22.83 -10.40 -24.38
N GLU A 388 23.33 -10.93 -23.28
CA GLU A 388 24.36 -11.95 -23.27
C GLU A 388 24.08 -12.96 -22.18
N GLY A 389 24.63 -14.16 -22.33
CA GLY A 389 24.38 -15.23 -21.38
C GLY A 389 25.35 -16.39 -21.51
N PHE A 390 25.22 -17.31 -20.56
CA PHE A 390 26.00 -18.53 -20.47
C PHE A 390 25.08 -19.74 -20.36
N VAL A 391 25.41 -20.81 -21.10
CA VAL A 391 24.85 -22.14 -20.91
C VAL A 391 25.88 -22.97 -20.15
N LEU A 392 25.51 -23.44 -18.97
CA LEU A 392 26.37 -24.14 -18.04
C LEU A 392 25.76 -25.49 -17.65
N ASP A 393 26.58 -26.39 -17.10
CA ASP A 393 26.09 -27.50 -16.28
C ASP A 393 25.54 -26.96 -14.95
N ALA A 394 24.32 -27.36 -14.60
CA ALA A 394 23.58 -26.77 -13.49
C ALA A 394 24.15 -27.11 -12.10
N VAL A 395 24.96 -28.17 -11.99
CA VAL A 395 25.52 -28.63 -10.70
C VAL A 395 26.96 -28.17 -10.53
N SER A 396 27.79 -28.41 -11.54
CA SER A 396 29.22 -28.06 -11.51
C SER A 396 29.51 -26.60 -11.87
N GLY A 397 28.61 -25.96 -12.63
CA GLY A 397 28.84 -24.63 -13.19
C GLY A 397 29.80 -24.60 -14.38
N GLU A 398 30.22 -25.76 -14.90
CA GLU A 398 31.12 -25.84 -16.04
C GLU A 398 30.45 -25.35 -17.33
N PRO A 399 31.19 -24.64 -18.22
CA PRO A 399 30.64 -24.13 -19.46
C PRO A 399 30.30 -25.22 -20.46
N ILE A 400 29.12 -25.14 -21.07
CA ILE A 400 28.68 -26.06 -22.13
C ILE A 400 28.93 -25.43 -23.49
N ALA A 401 29.99 -25.86 -24.15
CA ALA A 401 30.34 -25.43 -25.50
C ALA A 401 29.43 -26.08 -26.57
N GLY A 402 29.07 -25.31 -27.60
CA GLY A 402 28.29 -25.82 -28.72
C GLY A 402 26.79 -26.03 -28.46
N ALA A 403 26.27 -25.62 -27.30
CA ALA A 403 24.83 -25.59 -27.02
C ALA A 403 24.12 -24.66 -28.01
N VAL A 404 22.99 -25.11 -28.54
CA VAL A 404 22.20 -24.34 -29.51
C VAL A 404 21.25 -23.43 -28.76
N VAL A 405 21.38 -22.11 -28.94
CA VAL A 405 20.51 -21.09 -28.37
C VAL A 405 19.58 -20.56 -29.46
N GLU A 406 18.28 -20.68 -29.22
CA GLU A 406 17.21 -20.18 -30.08
C GLU A 406 16.59 -18.93 -29.47
N THR A 407 16.38 -17.89 -30.28
CA THR A 407 15.77 -16.64 -29.82
C THR A 407 14.32 -16.56 -30.28
N TRP A 408 13.40 -16.51 -29.32
CA TRP A 408 12.00 -16.16 -29.57
C TRP A 408 11.80 -14.68 -29.36
N THR A 409 10.96 -14.07 -30.19
CA THR A 409 10.76 -12.62 -30.21
C THR A 409 9.28 -12.29 -30.26
N VAL A 410 8.86 -11.25 -29.56
CA VAL A 410 7.47 -10.80 -29.51
C VAL A 410 7.28 -9.50 -30.28
N ASP A 411 6.25 -9.46 -31.14
CA ASP A 411 5.85 -8.24 -31.84
C ASP A 411 5.05 -7.27 -30.92
N ASN A 412 4.82 -6.03 -31.37
CA ASN A 412 4.05 -5.05 -30.59
C ASN A 412 2.58 -5.45 -30.36
N ASN A 413 2.09 -6.48 -31.06
CA ASN A 413 0.75 -7.04 -30.87
C ASN A 413 0.76 -8.24 -29.92
N GLY A 414 1.90 -8.57 -29.32
CA GLY A 414 2.05 -9.68 -28.38
C GLY A 414 2.22 -11.04 -29.03
N ARG A 415 2.47 -11.15 -30.34
CA ARG A 415 2.66 -12.45 -30.99
C ARG A 415 4.11 -12.87 -30.97
N TRP A 416 4.34 -14.08 -30.46
CA TRP A 416 5.65 -14.70 -30.44
C TRP A 416 5.98 -15.32 -31.80
N SER A 417 7.21 -15.11 -32.23
CA SER A 417 7.77 -15.71 -33.43
C SER A 417 9.21 -16.13 -33.17
N ARG A 418 9.59 -17.25 -33.78
CA ARG A 418 10.94 -17.78 -33.68
C ARG A 418 11.86 -17.05 -34.65
N ASP A 419 12.85 -16.33 -34.13
CA ASP A 419 13.96 -15.84 -34.93
C ASP A 419 14.90 -17.04 -35.14
N VAL A 420 15.01 -17.57 -36.36
CA VAL A 420 15.69 -18.86 -36.66
C VAL A 420 17.23 -18.77 -36.50
N LEU A 421 17.73 -17.74 -35.83
CA LEU A 421 19.13 -17.58 -35.45
C LEU A 421 19.51 -18.64 -34.39
N LYS A 422 19.84 -19.85 -34.85
CA LYS A 422 20.46 -20.90 -34.03
C LYS A 422 21.93 -20.55 -33.81
N LYS A 423 22.21 -19.79 -32.75
CA LYS A 423 23.59 -19.55 -32.33
C LYS A 423 24.08 -20.75 -31.54
N LYS A 424 25.38 -21.04 -31.64
CA LYS A 424 26.04 -21.99 -30.76
C LYS A 424 26.83 -21.23 -29.73
N THR A 425 26.84 -21.71 -28.50
CA THR A 425 27.73 -21.19 -27.46
C THR A 425 29.18 -21.44 -27.82
N ASP A 426 30.06 -20.54 -27.39
CA ASP A 426 31.51 -20.69 -27.56
C ASP A 426 32.12 -21.68 -26.54
N ALA A 427 33.45 -21.75 -26.48
CA ALA A 427 34.17 -22.63 -25.55
C ALA A 427 33.91 -22.33 -24.06
N MET A 428 33.45 -21.13 -23.73
CA MET A 428 33.09 -20.69 -22.39
C MET A 428 31.57 -20.78 -22.15
N GLY A 429 30.82 -21.44 -23.03
CA GLY A 429 29.37 -21.54 -22.91
C GLY A 429 28.65 -20.22 -23.19
N PHE A 430 29.36 -19.21 -23.70
CA PHE A 430 28.85 -17.86 -23.87
C PHE A 430 28.06 -17.69 -25.17
N PHE A 431 27.03 -16.87 -25.14
CA PHE A 431 26.32 -16.37 -26.32
C PHE A 431 25.89 -14.91 -26.14
N GLU A 432 25.67 -14.22 -27.26
CA GLU A 432 25.17 -12.85 -27.29
C GLU A 432 24.02 -12.70 -28.30
N GLU A 433 23.10 -11.79 -28.03
CA GLU A 433 22.06 -11.32 -28.96
C GLU A 433 22.04 -9.79 -28.99
N LYS A 434 22.11 -9.23 -30.19
CA LYS A 434 22.12 -7.77 -30.36
C LYS A 434 20.75 -7.18 -30.08
N ALA A 435 20.73 -5.96 -29.53
CA ALA A 435 19.51 -5.22 -29.27
C ALA A 435 18.72 -4.93 -30.56
N LYS A 436 17.41 -5.14 -30.52
CA LYS A 436 16.50 -4.88 -31.64
C LYS A 436 15.13 -4.32 -31.21
N ASP A 437 15.05 -3.68 -30.05
CA ASP A 437 13.84 -3.05 -29.49
C ASP A 437 12.64 -4.00 -29.41
N ARG A 438 12.87 -5.21 -28.87
CA ARG A 438 11.86 -6.27 -28.82
C ARG A 438 11.99 -7.11 -27.56
N GLY A 439 10.87 -7.69 -27.13
CA GLY A 439 10.91 -8.74 -26.11
C GLY A 439 11.50 -10.02 -26.67
N VAL A 440 12.29 -10.72 -25.88
CA VAL A 440 12.95 -11.98 -26.24
C VAL A 440 12.85 -13.02 -25.13
N ILE A 441 12.88 -14.28 -25.53
CA ILE A 441 13.12 -15.45 -24.70
C ILE A 441 14.20 -16.30 -25.38
N PHE A 442 15.16 -16.79 -24.62
CA PHE A 442 16.19 -17.71 -25.12
C PHE A 442 15.85 -19.13 -24.73
N LEU A 443 15.87 -20.04 -25.69
CA LEU A 443 15.75 -21.48 -25.46
C LEU A 443 17.09 -22.13 -25.80
N ALA A 444 17.81 -22.60 -24.79
CA ALA A 444 19.06 -23.32 -24.94
C ALA A 444 18.80 -24.83 -25.04
N ARG A 445 19.52 -25.52 -25.93
CA ARG A 445 19.47 -26.97 -26.12
C ARG A 445 20.86 -27.58 -26.23
N HIS A 446 21.09 -28.70 -25.57
CA HIS A 446 22.32 -29.49 -25.70
C HIS A 446 21.99 -30.98 -25.50
N GLY A 447 22.17 -31.77 -26.56
CA GLY A 447 21.63 -33.14 -26.60
C GLY A 447 20.10 -33.11 -26.46
N ASP A 448 19.57 -33.95 -25.55
CA ASP A 448 18.14 -34.02 -25.25
C ASP A 448 17.70 -32.97 -24.19
N ALA A 449 18.65 -32.29 -23.56
CA ALA A 449 18.37 -31.29 -22.54
C ALA A 449 18.01 -29.93 -23.16
N ALA A 450 17.08 -29.24 -22.51
CA ALA A 450 16.72 -27.88 -22.87
C ALA A 450 16.37 -27.06 -21.63
N ILE A 451 16.44 -25.73 -21.75
CA ILE A 451 16.02 -24.77 -20.73
C ILE A 451 15.70 -23.43 -21.39
N ALA A 452 14.65 -22.75 -20.92
CA ALA A 452 14.29 -21.42 -21.38
C ALA A 452 14.60 -20.34 -20.34
N SER A 453 14.94 -19.14 -20.81
CA SER A 453 15.07 -17.95 -19.96
C SER A 453 13.70 -17.35 -19.64
N GLY A 454 13.64 -16.50 -18.61
CA GLY A 454 12.53 -15.56 -18.49
C GLY A 454 12.47 -14.57 -19.67
N GLN A 455 11.34 -13.88 -19.81
CA GLN A 455 11.19 -12.82 -20.80
C GLN A 455 12.09 -11.63 -20.46
N MET A 456 12.80 -11.13 -21.47
CA MET A 456 13.61 -9.91 -21.39
C MET A 456 13.18 -8.92 -22.48
N HIS A 457 13.35 -7.62 -22.24
CA HIS A 457 13.18 -6.61 -23.28
C HIS A 457 14.55 -6.09 -23.71
N LEU A 458 14.94 -6.39 -24.95
CA LEU A 458 16.19 -5.91 -25.53
C LEU A 458 15.94 -4.57 -26.20
N TRP A 459 15.88 -3.52 -25.38
CA TRP A 459 15.97 -2.16 -25.89
C TRP A 459 17.31 -2.01 -26.59
N ARG A 460 17.32 -1.42 -27.79
CA ARG A 460 18.50 -0.67 -28.18
C ARG A 460 18.58 0.37 -27.09
N GLY A 461 19.56 0.22 -26.20
CA GLY A 461 20.13 1.41 -25.62
C GLY A 461 20.34 2.30 -26.82
N GLY A 462 19.72 3.47 -26.84
CA GLY A 462 20.33 4.54 -27.61
C GLY A 462 21.79 4.42 -27.23
N GLU A 463 22.69 4.31 -28.22
CA GLU A 463 23.98 4.89 -27.99
C GLU A 463 23.62 6.26 -27.46
N GLY A 464 23.64 6.41 -26.14
CA GLY A 464 23.88 7.69 -25.55
C GLY A 464 25.27 7.99 -26.09
N HIS A 465 25.34 8.52 -27.30
CA HIS A 465 25.78 9.89 -27.38
C HIS A 465 25.00 10.62 -26.28
N ASN A 466 25.49 10.50 -25.03
CA ASN A 466 25.61 11.65 -24.18
C ASN A 466 26.22 12.65 -25.13
N ASP A 467 25.36 13.48 -25.72
CA ASP A 467 25.86 14.65 -26.40
C ASP A 467 26.81 15.26 -25.37
N PRO A 468 28.13 15.22 -25.62
CA PRO A 468 29.08 15.63 -24.60
C PRO A 468 28.91 17.12 -24.30
N VAL A 469 28.12 17.83 -25.10
CA VAL A 469 27.63 19.17 -24.81
C VAL A 469 26.72 19.18 -23.57
N VAL A 470 27.15 19.91 -22.54
CA VAL A 470 26.44 20.12 -21.29
C VAL A 470 26.37 21.62 -20.99
N THR A 471 25.21 22.07 -20.51
CA THR A 471 24.99 23.43 -20.02
C THR A 471 24.73 23.42 -18.52
N TYR A 472 25.66 23.99 -17.75
CA TYR A 472 25.49 24.20 -16.33
C TYR A 472 24.76 25.52 -16.10
N LEU A 473 23.57 25.48 -15.51
CA LEU A 473 22.76 26.67 -15.20
C LEU A 473 22.74 26.96 -13.70
N PHE A 474 22.85 28.23 -13.36
CA PHE A 474 22.84 28.77 -12.00
C PHE A 474 21.88 29.93 -11.92
N THR A 475 21.21 30.09 -10.78
CA THR A 475 20.34 31.23 -10.50
C THR A 475 20.83 31.98 -9.27
N ASP A 476 20.51 33.27 -9.17
CA ASP A 476 20.90 34.07 -8.00
C ASP A 476 20.16 33.65 -6.71
N ARG A 477 18.99 33.00 -6.87
CA ARG A 477 18.16 32.47 -5.78
C ARG A 477 17.45 31.20 -6.24
N SER A 478 17.07 30.37 -5.28
CA SER A 478 16.23 29.19 -5.54
C SER A 478 14.72 29.49 -5.42
N ILE A 479 14.35 30.70 -4.97
CA ILE A 479 12.95 31.11 -4.75
C ILE A 479 12.68 32.57 -5.13
N TYR A 480 11.59 32.82 -5.86
CA TYR A 480 11.17 34.14 -6.35
C TYR A 480 9.68 34.38 -6.10
N ARG A 481 9.29 35.65 -5.99
CA ARG A 481 7.88 36.05 -6.01
C ARG A 481 7.42 36.39 -7.43
N PRO A 482 6.11 36.26 -7.73
CA PRO A 482 5.56 36.76 -8.98
C PRO A 482 6.00 38.21 -9.29
N GLY A 483 6.44 38.46 -10.53
CA GLY A 483 6.95 39.75 -10.98
C GLY A 483 8.39 40.09 -10.60
N GLN A 484 9.12 39.26 -9.83
CA GLN A 484 10.54 39.49 -9.58
C GLN A 484 11.40 39.12 -10.79
N THR A 485 12.53 39.80 -10.95
CA THR A 485 13.53 39.42 -11.96
C THR A 485 14.29 38.17 -11.49
N ILE A 486 14.25 37.12 -12.29
CA ILE A 486 15.03 35.90 -12.15
C ILE A 486 16.32 36.09 -12.93
N ARG A 487 17.47 36.14 -12.25
CA ARG A 487 18.78 36.25 -12.93
C ARG A 487 19.43 34.87 -12.99
N PHE A 488 19.93 34.52 -14.17
CA PHE A 488 20.63 33.27 -14.37
C PHE A 488 21.99 33.47 -15.04
N LYS A 489 22.91 32.55 -14.75
CA LYS A 489 24.21 32.43 -15.42
C LYS A 489 24.35 30.99 -15.88
N GLY A 490 24.96 30.78 -17.04
CA GLY A 490 25.28 29.45 -17.52
C GLY A 490 26.71 29.32 -18.00
N ILE A 491 27.19 28.08 -18.06
CA ILE A 491 28.45 27.68 -18.68
C ILE A 491 28.14 26.53 -19.63
N HIS A 492 28.42 26.74 -20.92
CA HIS A 492 28.25 25.74 -21.96
C HIS A 492 29.60 25.07 -22.22
N ALA A 493 29.64 23.74 -22.14
CA ALA A 493 30.88 22.97 -22.20
C ALA A 493 30.70 21.64 -22.93
N HIS A 494 31.81 21.08 -23.36
CA HIS A 494 31.96 19.69 -23.78
C HIS A 494 32.55 18.90 -22.60
N ALA A 495 31.94 17.75 -22.27
CA ALA A 495 32.28 16.91 -21.13
C ALA A 495 32.11 15.42 -21.48
N ASP A 496 33.10 14.88 -22.20
CA ASP A 496 33.16 13.45 -22.55
C ASP A 496 33.91 12.67 -21.45
N LYS A 497 33.16 11.90 -20.66
CA LYS A 497 33.71 11.10 -19.56
C LYS A 497 34.50 9.88 -20.02
N GLU A 498 34.18 9.33 -21.19
CA GLU A 498 34.85 8.12 -21.70
C GLU A 498 36.22 8.47 -22.25
N LYS A 499 36.34 9.63 -22.92
CA LYS A 499 37.60 10.11 -23.51
C LYS A 499 38.38 11.06 -22.60
N ASN A 500 37.84 11.42 -21.44
CA ASN A 500 38.42 12.39 -20.52
C ASN A 500 38.68 13.77 -21.19
N ASP A 501 37.77 14.20 -22.08
CA ASP A 501 37.85 15.46 -22.83
C ASP A 501 36.84 16.49 -22.29
N TYR A 502 37.38 17.55 -21.67
CA TYR A 502 36.60 18.61 -21.04
C TYR A 502 37.09 19.98 -21.50
N HIS A 503 36.22 20.74 -22.18
CA HIS A 503 36.54 22.11 -22.60
C HIS A 503 35.27 22.96 -22.75
N THR A 504 35.39 24.30 -22.63
CA THR A 504 34.23 25.21 -22.75
C THR A 504 33.91 25.55 -24.20
N LEU A 505 32.63 25.75 -24.51
CA LEU A 505 32.16 26.03 -25.87
C LEU A 505 31.86 27.52 -26.05
N SER A 506 32.80 28.24 -26.68
CA SER A 506 32.74 29.69 -26.89
C SER A 506 31.97 30.09 -28.16
N ASN A 507 31.45 31.33 -28.19
CA ASN A 507 30.82 31.97 -29.35
C ASN A 507 29.57 31.25 -29.90
N LYS A 508 28.89 30.45 -29.06
CA LYS A 508 27.65 29.73 -29.39
C LYS A 508 26.43 30.61 -29.09
N LYS A 509 25.44 30.60 -29.98
CA LYS A 509 24.12 31.19 -29.73
C LYS A 509 23.25 30.12 -29.08
N LEU A 510 22.65 30.42 -27.94
CA LEU A 510 21.80 29.51 -27.17
C LEU A 510 20.46 30.19 -26.90
N THR A 511 19.39 29.39 -26.83
CA THR A 511 18.06 29.85 -26.44
C THR A 511 17.72 29.26 -25.09
N ILE A 512 17.52 30.13 -24.10
CA ILE A 512 17.16 29.74 -22.75
C ILE A 512 15.67 29.93 -22.58
N LEU A 513 14.98 28.89 -22.11
CA LEU A 513 13.53 28.89 -21.91
C LEU A 513 13.22 28.83 -20.42
N LEU A 514 12.20 29.57 -19.99
CA LEU A 514 11.55 29.41 -18.69
C LEU A 514 10.23 28.67 -18.89
N ARG A 515 10.05 27.57 -18.17
CA ARG A 515 8.83 26.75 -18.19
C ARG A 515 8.13 26.79 -16.83
N ASP A 516 6.80 26.91 -16.86
CA ASP A 516 5.98 26.91 -15.65
C ASP A 516 5.80 25.49 -15.07
N VAL A 517 4.96 25.39 -14.02
CA VAL A 517 4.67 24.13 -13.30
C VAL A 517 4.08 23.06 -14.22
N ASN A 518 3.37 23.46 -15.28
CA ASN A 518 2.75 22.56 -16.24
C ASN A 518 3.68 22.23 -17.42
N GLY A 519 4.90 22.79 -17.43
CA GLY A 519 5.86 22.62 -18.51
C GLY A 519 5.63 23.55 -19.71
N GLU A 520 4.71 24.53 -19.60
CA GLU A 520 4.46 25.51 -20.66
C GLU A 520 5.58 26.55 -20.71
N GLU A 521 5.99 26.95 -21.93
CA GLU A 521 6.94 28.05 -22.10
C GLU A 521 6.30 29.39 -21.69
N VAL A 522 6.92 30.06 -20.71
CA VAL A 522 6.46 31.35 -20.18
C VAL A 522 7.49 32.47 -20.35
N GLY A 523 8.64 32.16 -20.93
CA GLY A 523 9.63 33.16 -21.34
C GLY A 523 10.79 32.54 -22.10
N ASN A 524 11.41 33.33 -22.98
CA ASN A 524 12.61 32.94 -23.70
C ASN A 524 13.63 34.10 -23.74
N VAL A 525 14.91 33.75 -23.76
CA VAL A 525 16.02 34.70 -23.93
C VAL A 525 17.08 34.06 -24.81
N GLU A 526 17.46 34.75 -25.87
CA GLU A 526 18.63 34.38 -26.67
C GLU A 526 19.91 34.95 -26.03
N VAL A 527 20.92 34.10 -25.87
CA VAL A 527 22.22 34.46 -25.29
C VAL A 527 23.35 33.99 -26.19
N LYS A 528 24.52 34.60 -26.02
CA LYS A 528 25.74 34.20 -26.73
C LYS A 528 26.87 33.91 -25.74
N THR A 529 27.52 32.75 -25.87
CA THR A 529 28.60 32.35 -24.97
C THR A 529 29.87 33.16 -25.24
N ASN A 530 30.58 33.53 -24.18
CA ASN A 530 31.86 34.23 -24.26
C ASN A 530 33.03 33.26 -24.51
N GLU A 531 34.26 33.77 -24.51
CA GLU A 531 35.50 33.00 -24.73
C GLU A 531 35.71 31.84 -23.73
N ARG A 532 35.02 31.88 -22.58
CA ARG A 532 35.07 30.84 -21.54
C ARG A 532 33.79 30.01 -21.47
N GLY A 533 32.98 30.03 -22.53
CA GLY A 533 31.68 29.34 -22.60
C GLY A 533 30.59 29.89 -21.68
N GLY A 534 30.85 31.00 -20.97
CA GLY A 534 29.91 31.59 -20.02
C GLY A 534 28.88 32.49 -20.69
N PHE A 535 27.67 32.52 -20.16
CA PHE A 535 26.59 33.44 -20.56
C PHE A 535 25.72 33.83 -19.35
N SER A 536 24.91 34.87 -19.50
CA SER A 536 23.96 35.29 -18.46
C SER A 536 22.73 35.93 -19.08
N GLY A 537 21.61 35.85 -18.40
CA GLY A 537 20.37 36.50 -18.80
C GLY A 537 19.43 36.71 -17.63
N ALA A 538 18.23 37.20 -17.92
CA ALA A 538 17.21 37.40 -16.93
C ALA A 538 15.81 37.17 -17.49
N PHE A 539 14.93 36.62 -16.66
CA PHE A 539 13.49 36.54 -16.91
C PHE A 539 12.75 37.43 -15.91
N THR A 540 11.53 37.81 -16.25
CA THR A 540 10.57 38.34 -15.27
C THR A 540 9.68 37.19 -14.83
N ALA A 541 9.63 36.90 -13.54
CA ALA A 541 8.74 35.86 -12.99
C ALA A 541 7.28 36.19 -13.38
N PRO A 542 6.55 35.25 -13.99
CA PRO A 542 5.20 35.52 -14.49
C PRO A 542 4.24 35.88 -13.35
N LYS A 543 3.24 36.71 -13.66
CA LYS A 543 2.14 37.07 -12.74
C LYS A 543 0.87 36.32 -13.16
N GLY A 544 0.02 35.96 -12.20
CA GLY A 544 -1.28 35.31 -12.48
C GLY A 544 -1.20 33.86 -12.97
N ARG A 545 -0.08 33.18 -12.69
CA ARG A 545 0.12 31.74 -12.97
C ARG A 545 0.20 30.97 -11.65
N VAL A 546 0.00 29.66 -11.74
CA VAL A 546 0.13 28.75 -10.60
C VAL A 546 1.54 28.86 -10.01
N THR A 547 1.62 29.07 -8.70
CA THR A 547 2.88 29.05 -7.93
C THR A 547 3.38 27.62 -7.78
N GLY A 548 4.70 27.46 -7.70
CA GLY A 548 5.32 26.14 -7.60
C GLY A 548 6.66 26.07 -8.32
N ARG A 549 7.09 24.84 -8.60
CA ARG A 549 8.39 24.56 -9.22
C ARG A 549 8.38 24.89 -10.72
N MET A 550 9.20 25.84 -11.12
CA MET A 550 9.46 26.22 -12.51
C MET A 550 10.84 25.75 -12.94
N THR A 551 11.06 25.61 -14.24
CA THR A 551 12.34 25.12 -14.78
C THR A 551 12.88 26.06 -15.84
N ILE A 552 14.17 26.42 -15.72
CA ILE A 552 14.93 27.10 -16.77
C ILE A 552 15.73 26.04 -17.52
N THR A 553 15.60 26.00 -18.84
CA THR A 553 16.23 24.97 -19.69
C THR A 553 16.98 25.58 -20.86
N GLU A 554 18.07 24.94 -21.24
CA GLU A 554 18.75 25.15 -22.52
C GLU A 554 18.68 23.83 -23.31
N GLY A 555 17.74 23.75 -24.24
CA GLY A 555 17.49 22.56 -25.06
C GLY A 555 17.44 21.26 -24.23
N ASN A 556 18.25 20.28 -24.65
CA ASN A 556 18.44 19.01 -23.96
C ASN A 556 19.77 18.96 -23.19
N HIS A 557 20.51 20.06 -23.10
CA HIS A 557 21.88 20.09 -22.59
C HIS A 557 21.98 20.58 -21.14
N GLY A 558 20.95 21.25 -20.61
CA GLY A 558 20.96 21.73 -19.23
C GLY A 558 19.62 22.21 -18.71
N SER A 559 19.41 22.03 -17.40
CA SER A 559 18.24 22.59 -16.71
C SER A 559 18.56 22.97 -15.26
N VAL A 560 17.81 23.93 -14.72
CA VAL A 560 17.81 24.30 -13.30
C VAL A 560 16.37 24.62 -12.86
N SER A 561 15.99 24.15 -11.67
CA SER A 561 14.68 24.45 -11.10
C SER A 561 14.72 25.63 -10.14
N ILE A 562 13.66 26.42 -10.14
CA ILE A 562 13.39 27.48 -9.17
C ILE A 562 11.99 27.31 -8.59
N SER A 563 11.74 27.84 -7.40
CA SER A 563 10.40 27.90 -6.81
C SER A 563 9.80 29.30 -7.00
N MET A 564 8.58 29.39 -7.51
CA MET A 564 7.84 30.65 -7.58
C MET A 564 6.74 30.63 -6.53
N GLU A 565 6.87 31.45 -5.48
CA GLU A 565 5.99 31.40 -4.31
C GLU A 565 5.67 32.81 -3.79
N GLU A 566 4.51 32.97 -3.18
CA GLU A 566 4.19 34.15 -2.38
C GLU A 566 4.72 33.98 -0.95
N TYR A 567 5.96 34.39 -0.70
CA TYR A 567 6.59 34.25 0.62
C TYR A 567 6.93 35.60 1.25
N LYS A 568 6.80 35.72 2.57
CA LYS A 568 7.41 36.84 3.33
C LYS A 568 8.85 36.49 3.66
N ARG A 569 9.78 37.42 3.46
CA ARG A 569 11.19 37.19 3.83
C ARG A 569 11.27 37.05 5.36
N PRO A 570 11.90 35.98 5.88
CA PRO A 570 12.19 35.89 7.29
C PRO A 570 13.06 37.08 7.72
N LYS A 571 12.89 37.55 8.96
CA LYS A 571 13.70 38.63 9.53
C LYS A 571 14.79 38.11 10.49
N PHE A 572 14.70 36.84 10.84
CA PHE A 572 15.58 36.14 11.76
C PHE A 572 15.76 34.70 11.29
N GLN A 573 16.83 34.07 11.74
CA GLN A 573 17.14 32.67 11.53
C GLN A 573 17.03 31.93 12.86
N VAL A 574 16.43 30.74 12.84
CA VAL A 574 16.47 29.80 13.95
C VAL A 574 17.44 28.69 13.58
N ALA A 575 18.40 28.42 14.44
CA ALA A 575 19.33 27.31 14.31
C ALA A 575 19.19 26.41 15.54
N LEU A 576 19.15 25.10 15.31
CA LEU A 576 19.14 24.08 16.34
C LEU A 576 20.36 23.20 16.14
N ASP A 577 21.20 23.10 17.17
CA ASP A 577 22.41 22.31 17.13
C ASP A 577 22.06 20.82 17.23
N ALA A 578 22.80 19.99 16.49
CA ALA A 578 22.71 18.54 16.63
C ALA A 578 23.14 18.11 18.04
N PRO A 579 22.57 17.02 18.60
CA PRO A 579 22.99 16.53 19.91
C PRO A 579 24.45 16.08 19.85
N ALA A 580 25.24 16.45 20.87
CA ALA A 580 26.67 16.13 20.92
C ALA A 580 26.95 14.62 21.01
N ILE A 581 25.98 13.84 21.50
CA ILE A 581 26.03 12.39 21.63
C ILE A 581 24.73 11.85 21.03
N SER A 582 24.82 10.75 20.27
CA SER A 582 23.62 10.07 19.78
C SER A 582 22.72 9.67 20.95
N PRO A 583 21.45 10.10 20.96
CA PRO A 583 20.55 9.83 22.07
C PRO A 583 20.20 8.33 22.15
N LYS A 584 20.14 7.79 23.37
CA LYS A 584 19.67 6.43 23.62
C LYS A 584 18.19 6.41 23.96
N LEU A 585 17.54 5.28 23.71
CA LEU A 585 16.13 5.09 24.03
C LEU A 585 15.90 5.24 25.53
N GLY A 586 14.94 6.08 25.91
CA GLY A 586 14.58 6.34 27.31
C GLY A 586 15.45 7.38 28.02
N GLU A 587 16.49 7.93 27.38
CA GLU A 587 17.32 8.99 27.95
C GLU A 587 16.81 10.39 27.55
N ALA A 588 16.99 11.36 28.45
CA ALA A 588 16.67 12.76 28.17
C ALA A 588 17.65 13.35 27.15
N VAL A 589 17.12 14.07 26.15
CA VAL A 589 17.92 14.73 25.11
C VAL A 589 17.86 16.24 25.30
N ALA A 590 19.01 16.87 25.46
CA ALA A 590 19.14 18.33 25.52
C ALA A 590 19.69 18.85 24.19
N LEU A 591 18.94 19.73 23.52
CA LEU A 591 19.35 20.42 22.30
C LEU A 591 19.50 21.91 22.56
N LYS A 592 20.55 22.51 22.00
CA LYS A 592 20.76 23.96 22.08
C LYS A 592 20.24 24.59 20.79
N GLY A 593 19.33 25.56 20.94
CA GLY A 593 18.84 26.36 19.83
C GLY A 593 19.19 27.83 20.03
N ARG A 594 19.32 28.57 18.94
CA ARG A 594 19.48 30.03 18.94
C ARG A 594 18.62 30.67 17.87
N ALA A 595 18.14 31.87 18.15
CA ALA A 595 17.39 32.70 17.22
C ALA A 595 18.08 34.06 17.10
N ASP A 596 18.60 34.35 15.92
CA ASP A 596 19.35 35.57 15.64
C ASP A 596 18.68 36.33 14.49
N SER A 597 18.55 37.64 14.61
CA SER A 597 18.21 38.48 13.46
C SER A 597 19.29 38.36 12.40
N TYR A 598 18.96 38.60 11.13
CA TYR A 598 20.00 38.64 10.07
C TYR A 598 21.01 39.79 10.23
N ALA A 599 20.78 40.71 11.18
CA ALA A 599 21.73 41.74 11.59
C ALA A 599 22.67 41.26 12.72
N GLY A 600 22.52 40.03 13.21
CA GLY A 600 23.35 39.42 14.26
C GLY A 600 22.90 39.70 15.69
N ALA A 601 21.81 40.44 15.90
CA ALA A 601 21.24 40.64 17.24
C ALA A 601 20.39 39.42 17.67
N PRO A 602 20.56 38.91 18.90
CA PRO A 602 19.75 37.82 19.42
C PRO A 602 18.29 38.27 19.56
N ILE A 603 17.36 37.36 19.29
CA ILE A 603 15.93 37.61 19.47
C ILE A 603 15.55 37.21 20.90
N ASP A 604 15.34 38.22 21.75
CA ASP A 604 14.93 38.02 23.14
C ASP A 604 13.40 38.05 23.32
N GLY A 605 12.89 37.31 24.30
CA GLY A 605 11.46 37.28 24.67
C GLY A 605 10.50 36.70 23.62
N ALA A 606 10.99 36.03 22.58
CA ALA A 606 10.14 35.42 21.56
C ALA A 606 9.49 34.11 22.04
N GLU A 607 8.25 33.88 21.62
CA GLU A 607 7.56 32.61 21.82
C GLU A 607 8.22 31.52 20.97
N VAL A 608 8.66 30.43 21.61
CA VAL A 608 9.27 29.28 20.94
C VAL A 608 8.28 28.13 20.89
N ARG A 609 7.89 27.73 19.67
CA ARG A 609 7.11 26.51 19.42
C ARG A 609 8.00 25.48 18.73
N TRP A 610 7.98 24.24 19.22
CA TRP A 610 8.78 23.15 18.68
C TRP A 610 7.92 21.90 18.50
N ARG A 611 8.35 21.01 17.61
CA ARG A 611 7.75 19.69 17.38
C ARG A 611 8.86 18.67 17.28
N VAL A 612 8.73 17.56 17.99
CA VAL A 612 9.58 16.38 17.83
C VAL A 612 8.79 15.35 17.04
N THR A 613 9.33 14.94 15.90
CA THR A 613 8.81 13.81 15.12
C THR A 613 9.77 12.64 15.25
N ARG A 614 9.24 11.43 15.43
CA ARG A 614 10.01 10.20 15.43
C ARG A 614 9.73 9.48 14.11
N GLU A 615 10.75 9.35 13.27
CA GLU A 615 10.66 8.58 12.03
C GLU A 615 11.51 7.32 12.14
N ALA A 616 10.94 6.17 11.77
CA ALA A 616 11.68 4.92 11.68
C ALA A 616 12.59 4.94 10.45
N ARG A 617 13.91 4.97 10.66
CA ARG A 617 14.89 4.92 9.57
C ARG A 617 15.36 3.49 9.35
N TRP A 618 14.70 2.78 8.44
CA TRP A 618 15.04 1.40 8.09
C TRP A 618 16.35 1.34 7.29
N PRO A 619 17.29 0.44 7.64
CA PRO A 619 18.46 0.17 6.82
C PRO A 619 18.10 -0.19 5.37
N GLY A 620 18.88 0.32 4.40
CA GLY A 620 18.58 0.12 2.97
C GLY A 620 18.49 -1.35 2.50
N TRP A 621 19.12 -2.28 3.21
CA TRP A 621 19.07 -3.71 2.93
C TRP A 621 17.75 -4.39 3.34
N LEU A 622 16.94 -3.78 4.23
CA LEU A 622 15.61 -4.31 4.57
C LEU A 622 14.63 -4.26 3.38
N ARG A 623 14.93 -3.48 2.34
CA ARG A 623 14.19 -3.51 1.06
C ARG A 623 14.38 -4.81 0.27
N TRP A 624 15.36 -5.64 0.64
CA TRP A 624 15.73 -6.86 -0.09
C TRP A 624 15.19 -8.13 0.59
N CYS A 625 14.56 -8.02 1.78
CA CYS A 625 14.21 -9.18 2.62
C CYS A 625 12.72 -9.31 2.96
N GLY A 626 11.79 -8.52 2.40
CA GLY A 626 10.36 -8.72 2.66
C GLY A 626 9.43 -7.73 1.94
N TRP A 627 8.20 -8.20 1.68
CA TRP A 627 7.10 -7.48 1.01
C TRP A 627 6.34 -6.49 1.92
N PHE A 628 6.81 -6.24 3.14
CA PHE A 628 6.12 -5.38 4.11
C PHE A 628 7.05 -4.30 4.66
N LEU A 629 6.68 -3.04 4.42
CA LEU A 629 7.18 -1.91 5.21
C LEU A 629 6.22 -1.74 6.40
N PRO A 630 6.70 -1.75 7.66
CA PRO A 630 5.86 -1.35 8.78
C PRO A 630 5.36 0.09 8.57
N PRO A 631 4.12 0.41 8.98
CA PRO A 631 3.59 1.77 8.85
C PRO A 631 4.51 2.78 9.53
N THR A 632 4.77 3.89 8.82
CA THR A 632 5.65 5.01 9.22
C THR A 632 5.06 5.85 10.33
#